data_AF-A0A0K0PCW0-F1
#
_entry.id   AF-A0A0K0PCW0-F1
#
_cell.length_a   1.000
_cell.length_b   1.000
_cell.length_c   1.000
_cell.angle_alpha   90.00
_cell.angle_beta   90.00
_cell.angle_gamma   90.00
#
_symmetry.space_group_name_H-M   'P 1'
#
loop_
_entity.id
_entity.type
_entity.pdbx_description
1 polymer ?
#
loop_
_entity_poly.entity_id
_entity_poly.type
_entity_poly.pdbx_seq_one_letter_code
_entity_poly.pdbx_strand_id
1 'polypeptide(L)'
;VIFFLYSWCVRGLFLFLIMLSFFGKSRFFLFSFYCLFYFVLVIKSSLGKNEYVSPDELNIKTSGFLGYKCDFSTEGIHNLEPDIVERRSVICSINSYFIYDKIKLIIPKQDDPKSKFKLLPENCFAKVYSDIEGHQEIPIEKTGLVEYTLEENDTNKDYDERIIQISPFNNKDVEFYCICDNTEQVISHIDGRSALVHVHVLKYPHNIISVNLTDKMYPYLPGTYNKNSFVDYKLEVGLKEGELLVLACKQIDNKCFQKNDESKNGDLYKTNKIIYHKDFTLFKAPIYVKSNDSTAECKCKINETDIYTITVKPDYDEKVIHGCNFSNDLSIRTFTNNMNLLKYNENTDINCNVEIVQPFYDHLIGISCPGTIIPDCFFQIYKPPTNELKSSEITYLDSQLNIGNIEYYEDIHGNNEVRIFSIVGAIPQSASFTCMCKMDKITGFMNVKIGSACYAFLSKLLIIFIPLLFMWL
;
A
#
# COMPACT_ATOMS: atom_id res chain seq x y z
N VAL A 1 6.24 -34.45 -18.96
CA VAL A 1 7.65 -34.11 -19.28
C VAL A 1 8.61 -34.51 -18.16
N ILE A 2 8.35 -34.17 -16.90
CA ILE A 2 9.18 -34.56 -15.73
C ILE A 2 9.29 -36.10 -15.57
N PHE A 3 8.20 -36.86 -15.76
CA PHE A 3 8.23 -38.32 -15.69
C PHE A 3 9.04 -38.97 -16.84
N PHE A 4 9.05 -38.33 -18.01
CA PHE A 4 9.85 -38.77 -19.16
C PHE A 4 11.34 -38.49 -18.95
N LEU A 5 11.69 -37.34 -18.36
CA LEU A 5 13.05 -37.02 -17.96
C LEU A 5 13.55 -37.98 -16.86
N TYR A 6 12.71 -38.34 -15.90
CA TYR A 6 13.06 -39.31 -14.85
C TYR A 6 13.26 -40.72 -15.42
N SER A 7 12.40 -41.17 -16.33
CA SER A 7 12.55 -42.48 -16.98
C SER A 7 13.79 -42.55 -17.89
N TRP A 8 14.16 -41.46 -18.57
CA TRP A 8 15.40 -41.39 -19.34
C TRP A 8 16.64 -41.34 -18.43
N CYS A 9 16.57 -40.63 -17.31
CA CYS A 9 17.67 -40.56 -16.34
C CYS A 9 17.93 -41.91 -15.66
N VAL A 10 16.88 -42.63 -15.26
CA VAL A 10 17.00 -43.96 -14.64
C VAL A 10 17.50 -44.99 -15.65
N ARG A 11 17.04 -44.95 -16.91
CA ARG A 11 17.58 -45.83 -17.98
C ARG A 11 19.03 -45.49 -18.34
N GLY A 12 19.39 -44.20 -18.33
CA GLY A 12 20.77 -43.74 -18.52
C GLY A 12 21.69 -44.19 -17.39
N LEU A 13 21.24 -44.08 -16.14
CA LEU A 13 21.97 -44.54 -14.95
C LEU A 13 22.16 -46.07 -14.97
N PHE A 14 21.15 -46.81 -15.42
CA PHE A 14 21.21 -48.28 -15.52
C PHE A 14 22.17 -48.74 -16.61
N LEU A 15 22.15 -48.12 -17.80
CA LEU A 15 23.12 -48.37 -18.88
C LEU A 15 24.54 -47.98 -18.47
N PHE A 16 24.70 -46.92 -17.68
CA PHE A 16 25.97 -46.46 -17.16
C PHE A 16 26.56 -47.40 -16.09
N LEU A 17 25.71 -47.96 -15.21
CA LEU A 17 26.09 -49.00 -14.25
C LEU A 17 26.48 -50.32 -14.94
N ILE A 18 25.80 -50.69 -16.03
CA ILE A 18 26.19 -51.84 -16.86
C ILE A 18 27.56 -51.59 -17.50
N MET A 19 27.83 -50.40 -18.03
CA MET A 19 29.16 -50.04 -18.58
C MET A 19 30.27 -50.07 -17.53
N LEU A 20 29.99 -49.70 -16.28
CA LEU A 20 30.92 -49.81 -15.14
C LEU A 20 31.28 -51.27 -14.81
N SER A 21 30.38 -52.23 -15.05
CA SER A 21 30.65 -53.66 -14.82
C SER A 21 31.53 -54.31 -15.90
N PHE A 22 31.56 -53.74 -17.11
CA PHE A 22 32.35 -54.27 -18.23
C PHE A 22 33.76 -53.68 -18.33
N PHE A 23 33.99 -52.46 -17.83
CA PHE A 23 35.30 -51.81 -17.91
C PHE A 23 36.01 -51.81 -16.55
N GLY A 24 36.66 -52.94 -16.26
CA GLY A 24 37.64 -53.04 -15.17
C GLY A 24 38.85 -52.15 -15.47
N LYS A 25 38.80 -50.87 -15.10
CA LYS A 25 39.95 -49.96 -15.00
C LYS A 25 39.63 -48.80 -14.07
N SER A 26 40.42 -48.67 -13.01
CA SER A 26 40.36 -47.65 -11.93
C SER A 26 40.08 -46.21 -12.39
N ARG A 27 40.50 -45.84 -13.62
CA ARG A 27 40.27 -44.49 -14.19
C ARG A 27 38.81 -44.20 -14.52
N PHE A 28 38.02 -45.22 -14.89
CA PHE A 28 36.59 -45.06 -15.21
C PHE A 28 35.76 -44.87 -13.93
N PHE A 29 36.16 -45.53 -12.84
CA PHE A 29 35.54 -45.36 -11.52
C PHE A 29 35.82 -43.96 -10.95
N LEU A 30 37.05 -43.44 -11.12
CA LEU A 30 37.39 -42.06 -10.76
C LEU A 30 36.58 -41.04 -11.57
N PHE A 31 36.44 -41.22 -12.88
CA PHE A 31 35.64 -40.33 -13.72
C PHE A 31 34.15 -40.35 -13.34
N SER A 32 33.59 -41.54 -13.08
CA SER A 32 32.23 -41.70 -12.57
C SER A 32 32.03 -41.04 -11.21
N PHE A 33 33.01 -41.16 -10.30
CA PHE A 33 32.96 -40.52 -8.99
C PHE A 33 33.00 -39.00 -9.11
N TYR A 34 33.86 -38.46 -9.99
CA TYR A 34 33.89 -37.02 -10.28
C TYR A 34 32.59 -36.51 -10.91
N CYS A 35 32.01 -37.23 -11.87
CA CYS A 35 30.72 -36.87 -12.46
C CYS A 35 29.60 -36.90 -11.42
N LEU A 36 29.56 -37.90 -10.55
CA LEU A 36 28.54 -38.03 -9.51
C LEU A 36 28.72 -36.96 -8.43
N PHE A 37 29.96 -36.64 -8.05
CA PHE A 37 30.28 -35.55 -7.12
C PHE A 37 29.92 -34.18 -7.72
N TYR A 38 30.21 -33.97 -9.00
CA TYR A 38 29.80 -32.77 -9.73
C TYR A 38 28.28 -32.68 -9.84
N PHE A 39 27.59 -33.79 -10.11
CA PHE A 39 26.13 -33.83 -10.17
C PHE A 39 25.50 -33.54 -8.80
N VAL A 40 26.05 -34.08 -7.72
CA VAL A 40 25.62 -33.77 -6.34
C VAL A 40 25.91 -32.31 -5.99
N LEU A 41 27.04 -31.75 -6.43
CA LEU A 41 27.37 -30.33 -6.25
C LEU A 41 26.43 -29.42 -7.04
N VAL A 42 26.13 -29.75 -8.29
CA VAL A 42 25.18 -29.02 -9.14
C VAL A 42 23.76 -29.13 -8.60
N ILE A 43 23.34 -30.28 -8.07
CA ILE A 43 22.07 -30.43 -7.36
C ILE A 43 22.07 -29.61 -6.06
N LYS A 44 23.17 -29.59 -5.30
CA LYS A 44 23.30 -28.75 -4.10
C LYS A 44 23.36 -27.26 -4.42
N SER A 45 23.84 -26.87 -5.61
CA SER A 45 23.88 -25.47 -6.03
C SER A 45 22.59 -25.04 -6.71
N SER A 46 21.84 -25.96 -7.33
CA SER A 46 20.52 -25.70 -7.90
C SER A 46 19.40 -25.74 -6.85
N LEU A 47 19.54 -26.57 -5.81
CA LEU A 47 18.82 -26.44 -4.55
C LEU A 47 19.46 -25.30 -3.75
N GLY A 48 19.22 -24.05 -4.16
CA GLY A 48 19.77 -22.88 -3.51
C GLY A 48 19.71 -23.01 -1.98
N LYS A 49 20.83 -22.81 -1.29
CA LYS A 49 20.81 -22.73 0.17
C LYS A 49 19.83 -21.63 0.55
N ASN A 50 18.77 -21.98 1.29
CA ASN A 50 17.93 -20.96 1.93
C ASN A 50 18.85 -20.19 2.88
N GLU A 51 19.25 -18.99 2.48
CA GLU A 51 20.02 -18.08 3.31
C GLU A 51 19.06 -17.48 4.32
N TYR A 52 19.41 -17.58 5.59
CA TYR A 52 18.60 -17.05 6.69
C TYR A 52 19.24 -15.76 7.18
N VAL A 53 18.44 -14.71 7.24
CA VAL A 53 18.87 -13.34 7.56
C VAL A 53 17.91 -12.75 8.59
N SER A 54 18.36 -11.73 9.33
CA SER A 54 17.42 -10.96 10.15
C SER A 54 16.43 -10.19 9.25
N PRO A 55 15.18 -9.95 9.68
CA PRO A 55 14.24 -9.16 8.88
C PRO A 55 14.79 -7.77 8.53
N ASP A 56 15.42 -7.08 9.49
CA ASP A 56 16.04 -5.76 9.26
C ASP A 56 17.03 -5.71 8.08
N GLU A 57 17.79 -6.78 7.85
CA GLU A 57 18.73 -6.85 6.72
C GLU A 57 18.02 -6.83 5.35
N LEU A 58 16.76 -7.29 5.29
CA LEU A 58 15.94 -7.25 4.07
C LEU A 58 15.24 -5.90 3.88
N ASN A 59 15.06 -5.12 4.95
CA ASN A 59 14.39 -3.81 4.89
C ASN A 59 15.10 -2.84 3.94
N ILE A 60 16.42 -2.96 3.77
CA ILE A 60 17.23 -2.13 2.85
C ILE A 60 16.86 -2.38 1.37
N LYS A 61 16.32 -3.56 1.04
CA LYS A 61 16.03 -3.99 -0.34
C LYS A 61 14.58 -3.75 -0.77
N THR A 62 13.67 -3.56 0.18
CA THR A 62 12.26 -3.23 -0.07
C THR A 62 12.08 -1.72 0.04
N SER A 63 11.67 -1.07 -1.05
CA SER A 63 11.26 0.34 -1.00
C SER A 63 10.10 0.47 -0.01
N GLY A 64 10.35 1.20 1.08
CA GLY A 64 9.30 1.63 1.99
C GLY A 64 8.19 2.35 1.21
N PHE A 65 7.00 2.36 1.80
CA PHE A 65 5.86 3.12 1.29
C PHE A 65 6.25 4.58 0.98
N LEU A 66 5.56 5.17 -0.01
CA LEU A 66 5.68 6.59 -0.35
C LEU A 66 5.42 7.43 0.91
N GLY A 67 6.49 7.95 1.50
CA GLY A 67 6.39 8.78 2.70
C GLY A 67 5.70 10.10 2.42
N TYR A 68 4.84 10.53 3.36
CA TYR A 68 4.24 11.86 3.31
C TYR A 68 5.32 12.90 3.59
N LYS A 69 5.42 13.90 2.72
CA LYS A 69 6.39 15.00 2.86
C LYS A 69 5.64 16.32 2.97
N CYS A 70 5.76 16.98 4.13
CA CYS A 70 5.39 18.39 4.27
C CYS A 70 6.65 19.22 4.03
N ASP A 71 6.72 19.87 2.88
CA ASP A 71 7.88 20.67 2.47
C ASP A 71 7.64 22.16 2.65
N PHE A 72 8.16 22.72 3.75
CA PHE A 72 8.10 24.16 4.01
C PHE A 72 9.29 24.92 3.42
N SER A 73 10.18 24.24 2.70
CA SER A 73 11.39 24.83 2.08
C SER A 73 11.20 25.30 0.62
N THR A 74 9.97 25.26 0.09
CA THR A 74 9.68 25.62 -1.30
C THR A 74 9.48 27.14 -1.47
N GLU A 75 10.03 27.72 -2.54
CA GLU A 75 10.06 29.18 -2.81
C GLU A 75 8.69 29.89 -2.72
N GLY A 76 7.58 29.18 -2.97
CA GLY A 76 6.22 29.72 -2.85
C GLY A 76 5.74 29.96 -1.42
N ILE A 77 6.33 29.29 -0.43
CA ILE A 77 6.02 29.45 1.01
C ILE A 77 6.92 30.53 1.64
N HIS A 78 8.15 30.67 1.14
CA HIS A 78 9.14 31.66 1.61
C HIS A 78 8.85 33.12 1.20
N ASN A 79 8.24 33.33 0.02
CA ASN A 79 8.10 34.67 -0.58
C ASN A 79 6.79 35.40 -0.21
N LEU A 80 5.99 34.86 0.70
CA LEU A 80 4.71 35.46 1.10
C LEU A 80 4.91 36.47 2.24
N GLU A 81 5.18 37.73 1.91
CA GLU A 81 5.21 38.82 2.90
C GLU A 81 3.90 38.87 3.72
N PRO A 82 3.95 39.10 5.04
CA PRO A 82 2.77 39.12 5.92
C PRO A 82 1.89 40.34 5.60
N ASP A 83 1.02 40.20 4.60
CA ASP A 83 -0.04 41.15 4.33
C ASP A 83 -1.17 40.93 5.36
N ILE A 84 -1.44 41.97 6.15
CA ILE A 84 -2.13 41.99 7.46
C ILE A 84 -3.61 41.57 7.36
N VAL A 85 -4.13 41.32 6.16
CA VAL A 85 -5.58 41.23 5.89
C VAL A 85 -6.04 39.82 5.49
N GLU A 86 -5.15 38.87 5.17
CA GLU A 86 -5.56 37.54 4.70
C GLU A 86 -5.08 36.39 5.63
N ARG A 87 -6.04 35.74 6.30
CA ARG A 87 -5.86 34.47 6.99
C ARG A 87 -5.70 33.33 5.97
N ARG A 88 -4.47 33.08 5.51
CA ARG A 88 -4.12 31.91 4.70
C ARG A 88 -3.19 30.99 5.48
N SER A 89 -3.75 30.00 6.17
CA SER A 89 -2.98 28.91 6.79
C SER A 89 -2.76 27.79 5.77
N VAL A 90 -1.53 27.31 5.62
CA VAL A 90 -1.23 26.11 4.82
C VAL A 90 -1.39 24.90 5.73
N ILE A 91 -2.36 24.03 5.44
CA ILE A 91 -2.60 22.81 6.21
C ILE A 91 -1.98 21.63 5.47
N CYS A 92 -0.96 21.00 6.04
CA CYS A 92 -0.49 19.68 5.62
C CYS A 92 -1.25 18.63 6.43
N SER A 93 -2.36 18.10 5.90
CA SER A 93 -3.14 17.03 6.54
C SER A 93 -2.72 15.66 6.03
N ILE A 94 -2.29 14.79 6.93
CA ILE A 94 -1.92 13.40 6.61
C ILE A 94 -2.96 12.49 7.24
N ASN A 95 -3.78 11.83 6.41
CA ASN A 95 -4.76 10.82 6.84
C ASN A 95 -4.30 9.45 6.35
N SER A 96 -3.69 8.63 7.21
CA SER A 96 -3.08 7.36 6.79
C SER A 96 -3.22 6.26 7.85
N TYR A 97 -3.53 5.04 7.38
CA TYR A 97 -3.42 3.80 8.17
C TYR A 97 -2.26 2.91 7.67
N PHE A 98 -1.40 3.44 6.78
CA PHE A 98 -0.39 2.64 6.11
C PHE A 98 0.68 2.08 7.06
N ILE A 99 1.26 0.97 6.62
CA ILE A 99 2.12 0.13 7.43
C ILE A 99 3.53 0.72 7.38
N TYR A 100 4.03 1.27 8.49
CA TYR A 100 5.42 1.75 8.62
C TYR A 100 5.81 2.88 7.64
N ASP A 101 4.88 3.72 7.21
CA ASP A 101 5.17 4.93 6.43
C ASP A 101 6.01 5.92 7.24
N LYS A 102 6.88 6.65 6.53
CA LYS A 102 7.65 7.77 7.07
C LYS A 102 6.91 9.08 6.77
N ILE A 103 6.58 9.85 7.80
CA ILE A 103 6.14 11.24 7.68
C ILE A 103 7.37 12.12 7.85
N LYS A 104 7.66 12.93 6.85
CA LYS A 104 8.83 13.81 6.79
C LYS A 104 8.42 15.27 6.78
N LEU A 105 8.88 16.04 7.76
CA LEU A 105 8.83 17.50 7.76
C LEU A 105 10.18 18.02 7.26
N ILE A 106 10.13 18.95 6.31
CA ILE A 106 11.31 19.69 5.85
C ILE A 106 11.15 21.13 6.30
N ILE A 107 12.10 21.59 7.11
CA ILE A 107 12.06 22.86 7.83
C ILE A 107 13.28 23.68 7.39
N PRO A 108 13.12 24.89 6.85
CA PRO A 108 14.26 25.71 6.45
C PRO A 108 15.16 26.06 7.64
N LYS A 109 16.48 26.06 7.44
CA LYS A 109 17.43 26.47 8.48
C LYS A 109 17.36 27.97 8.72
N GLN A 110 17.60 28.38 9.98
CA GLN A 110 17.52 29.78 10.44
C GLN A 110 18.69 30.67 9.99
N ASP A 111 19.63 30.14 9.20
CA ASP A 111 20.84 30.85 8.80
C ASP A 111 20.60 31.95 7.74
N ASP A 112 19.38 32.06 7.18
CA ASP A 112 18.94 33.22 6.43
C ASP A 112 18.35 34.28 7.41
N PRO A 113 18.97 35.47 7.56
CA PRO A 113 18.45 36.54 8.42
C PRO A 113 17.05 37.06 8.04
N LYS A 114 16.46 36.61 6.92
CA LYS A 114 15.06 36.86 6.53
C LYS A 114 14.07 35.76 6.95
N SER A 115 14.55 34.59 7.34
CA SER A 115 13.72 33.44 7.71
C SER A 115 13.36 33.50 9.20
N LYS A 116 12.06 33.64 9.53
CA LYS A 116 11.54 33.69 10.91
C LYS A 116 10.84 32.39 11.31
N PHE A 117 11.11 31.31 10.57
CA PHE A 117 10.43 30.04 10.78
C PHE A 117 10.80 29.41 12.13
N LYS A 118 9.77 29.04 12.89
CA LYS A 118 9.85 28.31 14.15
C LYS A 118 8.90 27.12 14.11
N LEU A 119 9.44 25.93 14.36
CA LEU A 119 8.64 24.74 14.60
C LEU A 119 8.12 24.77 16.04
N LEU A 120 6.84 24.50 16.21
CA LEU A 120 6.13 24.46 17.47
C LEU A 120 5.36 23.12 17.57
N PRO A 121 5.61 22.29 18.58
CA PRO A 121 6.69 22.42 19.57
C PRO A 121 8.07 22.36 18.89
N GLU A 122 9.08 22.94 19.53
CA GLU A 122 10.46 23.03 18.99
C GLU A 122 11.02 21.67 18.56
N ASN A 123 10.66 20.63 19.31
CA ASN A 123 11.08 19.25 19.06
C ASN A 123 9.95 18.40 18.45
N CYS A 124 9.10 18.94 17.58
CA CYS A 124 8.18 18.09 16.81
C CYS A 124 9.00 17.12 15.93
N PHE A 125 8.81 15.80 15.96
CA PHE A 125 7.67 15.02 16.50
C PHE A 125 7.81 14.48 17.93
N ALA A 126 8.92 14.66 18.64
CA ALA A 126 9.06 14.19 20.02
C ALA A 126 8.03 14.81 20.98
N LYS A 127 7.68 16.08 20.75
CA LYS A 127 6.54 16.76 21.37
C LYS A 127 5.59 17.27 20.31
N VAL A 128 4.30 17.18 20.57
CA VAL A 128 3.22 17.58 19.65
C VAL A 128 2.10 18.26 20.42
N TYR A 129 1.23 18.97 19.72
CA TYR A 129 -0.02 19.46 20.30
C TYR A 129 -1.11 18.38 20.19
N SER A 130 -1.92 18.26 21.23
CA SER A 130 -3.11 17.38 21.22
C SER A 130 -4.35 18.02 20.59
N ASP A 131 -4.28 19.33 20.30
CA ASP A 131 -5.36 20.12 19.76
C ASP A 131 -4.84 21.07 18.68
N ILE A 132 -5.71 21.39 17.72
CA ILE A 132 -5.41 22.27 16.58
C ILE A 132 -5.07 23.71 17.01
N GLU A 133 -5.58 24.13 18.17
CA GLU A 133 -5.39 25.48 18.69
C GLU A 133 -4.02 25.66 19.36
N GLY A 134 -3.28 24.55 19.59
CA GLY A 134 -1.94 24.57 20.14
C GLY A 134 -1.88 24.84 21.65
N HIS A 135 -2.95 24.60 22.39
CA HIS A 135 -3.00 24.93 23.82
C HIS A 135 -2.22 23.95 24.70
N GLN A 136 -2.14 22.67 24.31
CA GLN A 136 -1.54 21.64 25.14
C GLN A 136 -0.44 20.86 24.41
N GLU A 137 0.82 21.11 24.81
CA GLU A 137 1.96 20.28 24.42
C GLU A 137 1.96 18.95 25.19
N ILE A 138 2.07 17.85 24.45
CA ILE A 138 2.23 16.51 25.00
C ILE A 138 3.42 15.79 24.37
N PRO A 139 4.13 14.93 25.13
CA PRO A 139 5.05 13.97 24.54
C PRO A 139 4.31 13.04 23.56
N ILE A 140 4.94 12.67 22.45
CA ILE A 140 4.33 11.82 21.41
C ILE A 140 3.87 10.47 21.96
N GLU A 141 4.54 9.94 22.99
CA GLU A 141 4.16 8.71 23.71
C GLU A 141 2.74 8.79 24.27
N LYS A 142 2.25 10.00 24.60
CA LYS A 142 0.93 10.22 25.22
C LYS A 142 -0.21 10.33 24.21
N THR A 143 0.09 10.43 22.91
CA THR A 143 -0.94 10.45 21.85
C THR A 143 -1.70 9.13 21.74
N GLY A 144 -1.08 8.03 22.20
CA GLY A 144 -1.61 6.68 22.07
C GLY A 144 -1.09 5.93 20.84
N LEU A 145 -0.07 6.46 20.15
CA LEU A 145 0.66 5.73 19.13
C LEU A 145 1.31 4.47 19.72
N VAL A 146 1.16 3.36 18.99
CA VAL A 146 1.80 2.08 19.25
C VAL A 146 3.02 1.99 18.35
N GLU A 147 4.21 1.87 18.93
CA GLU A 147 5.50 1.68 18.24
C GLU A 147 5.80 2.69 17.11
N TYR A 148 6.78 3.56 17.33
CA TYR A 148 7.25 4.53 16.34
C TYR A 148 8.77 4.71 16.44
N THR A 149 9.36 5.24 15.37
CA THR A 149 10.75 5.72 15.38
C THR A 149 10.79 7.19 15.01
N LEU A 150 11.73 7.92 15.60
CA LEU A 150 11.99 9.32 15.32
C LEU A 150 13.41 9.42 14.75
N GLU A 151 13.55 10.12 13.63
CA GLU A 151 14.84 10.43 13.01
C GLU A 151 14.91 11.95 12.80
N GLU A 152 16.04 12.54 13.13
CA GLU A 152 16.37 13.93 12.79
C GLU A 152 17.58 13.93 11.86
N ASN A 153 17.52 14.71 10.79
CA ASN A 153 18.62 14.82 9.83
C ASN A 153 18.88 16.29 9.51
N ASP A 154 20.06 16.77 9.91
CA ASP A 154 20.53 18.14 9.80
C ASP A 154 21.68 18.28 8.78
N THR A 155 21.94 17.24 7.98
CA THR A 155 23.08 17.21 7.05
C THR A 155 22.92 18.12 5.84
N ASN A 156 21.69 18.47 5.47
CA ASN A 156 21.43 19.40 4.38
C ASN A 156 21.78 20.85 4.80
N LYS A 157 22.29 21.67 3.87
CA LYS A 157 22.71 23.04 4.18
C LYS A 157 21.54 24.03 4.28
N ASP A 158 20.43 23.73 3.63
CA ASP A 158 19.33 24.67 3.43
C ASP A 158 18.14 24.38 4.37
N TYR A 159 18.01 23.13 4.83
CA TYR A 159 16.90 22.68 5.67
C TYR A 159 17.29 21.57 6.64
N ASP A 160 16.49 21.45 7.70
CA ASP A 160 16.45 20.34 8.63
C ASP A 160 15.29 19.40 8.26
N GLU A 161 15.50 18.10 8.47
CA GLU A 161 14.48 17.09 8.30
C GLU A 161 14.09 16.50 9.66
N ARG A 162 12.78 16.33 9.88
CA ARG A 162 12.22 15.60 11.02
C ARG A 162 11.34 14.49 10.48
N ILE A 163 11.59 13.26 10.90
CA ILE A 163 10.92 12.08 10.37
C ILE A 163 10.32 11.29 11.53
N ILE A 164 9.04 10.93 11.41
CA ILE A 164 8.40 9.91 12.26
C ILE A 164 7.97 8.74 11.39
N GLN A 165 8.28 7.53 11.83
CA GLN A 165 7.77 6.29 11.24
C GLN A 165 6.83 5.63 12.23
N ILE A 166 5.62 5.28 11.80
CA ILE A 166 4.53 4.83 12.70
C ILE A 166 4.12 3.41 12.34
N SER A 167 3.97 2.53 13.33
CA SER A 167 3.49 1.17 13.10
C SER A 167 1.98 1.15 12.77
N PRO A 168 1.47 0.10 12.07
CA PRO A 168 0.04 -0.03 11.80
C PRO A 168 -0.77 -0.54 13.02
N PHE A 169 -0.16 -0.73 14.19
CA PHE A 169 -0.76 -1.49 15.30
C PHE A 169 -1.64 -0.66 16.24
N ASN A 170 -1.97 0.57 15.84
CA ASN A 170 -2.86 1.44 16.61
C ASN A 170 -4.25 0.82 16.69
N ASN A 171 -4.82 0.79 17.89
CA ASN A 171 -6.16 0.22 18.13
C ASN A 171 -7.30 1.23 17.98
N LYS A 172 -6.96 2.51 17.80
CA LYS A 172 -7.86 3.66 17.59
C LYS A 172 -7.16 4.67 16.69
N ASP A 173 -7.94 5.61 16.15
CA ASP A 173 -7.40 6.76 15.44
C ASP A 173 -6.62 7.64 16.44
N VAL A 174 -5.50 8.20 15.97
CA VAL A 174 -4.61 9.06 16.75
C VAL A 174 -4.37 10.33 15.95
N GLU A 175 -4.58 11.47 16.59
CA GLU A 175 -4.43 12.78 15.98
C GLU A 175 -3.45 13.62 16.79
N PHE A 176 -2.58 14.35 16.10
CA PHE A 176 -1.65 15.29 16.71
C PHE A 176 -1.21 16.36 15.71
N TYR A 177 -0.72 17.46 16.26
CA TYR A 177 -0.45 18.67 15.49
C TYR A 177 0.96 19.21 15.75
N CYS A 178 1.55 19.77 14.70
CA CYS A 178 2.72 20.64 14.80
C CYS A 178 2.46 21.90 13.99
N ILE A 179 3.06 23.01 14.38
CA ILE A 179 2.88 24.31 13.75
C ILE A 179 4.25 24.77 13.26
N CYS A 180 4.35 25.09 11.98
CA CYS A 180 5.48 25.80 11.41
C CYS A 180 5.07 27.27 11.28
N ASP A 181 5.50 28.07 12.26
CA ASP A 181 5.16 29.49 12.38
C ASP A 181 6.24 30.34 11.72
N ASN A 182 5.88 31.36 10.94
CA ASN A 182 6.81 32.33 10.36
C ASN A 182 6.51 33.76 10.85
N THR A 183 5.71 33.90 11.92
CA THR A 183 5.31 35.18 12.47
C THR A 183 6.21 35.59 13.64
N GLU A 184 6.58 36.86 13.66
CA GLU A 184 7.47 37.44 14.67
C GLU A 184 6.76 37.76 15.99
N GLN A 185 5.46 37.45 16.08
CA GLN A 185 4.63 37.72 17.25
C GLN A 185 4.29 36.40 17.94
N VAL A 186 4.68 36.28 19.21
CA VAL A 186 4.16 35.25 20.09
C VAL A 186 2.67 35.56 20.29
N ILE A 187 1.76 34.82 19.65
CA ILE A 187 0.33 35.03 19.86
C ILE A 187 -0.33 33.77 20.41
N SER A 188 -0.83 33.91 21.63
CA SER A 188 -1.69 32.95 22.32
C SER A 188 -3.10 32.82 21.73
N HIS A 189 -3.41 33.47 20.60
CA HIS A 189 -4.66 33.37 19.85
C HIS A 189 -4.36 33.68 18.38
N ILE A 190 -4.55 32.72 17.49
CA ILE A 190 -4.04 32.70 16.10
C ILE A 190 -4.59 33.88 15.27
N ASP A 191 -3.85 34.99 15.23
CA ASP A 191 -3.96 36.05 14.21
C ASP A 191 -2.56 36.32 13.63
N GLY A 192 -2.08 35.34 12.86
CA GLY A 192 -0.80 35.33 12.16
C GLY A 192 -0.75 34.19 11.14
N ARG A 193 0.08 34.31 10.09
CA ARG A 193 0.23 33.28 9.05
C ARG A 193 1.08 32.11 9.56
N SER A 194 0.44 31.05 10.02
CA SER A 194 1.07 29.79 10.42
C SER A 194 0.75 28.67 9.42
N ALA A 195 1.72 27.79 9.18
CA ALA A 195 1.47 26.53 8.49
C ALA A 195 1.23 25.43 9.54
N LEU A 196 0.09 24.77 9.45
CA LEU A 196 -0.32 23.71 10.38
C LEU A 196 0.02 22.36 9.75
N VAL A 197 0.84 21.58 10.43
CA VAL A 197 0.97 20.14 10.19
C VAL A 197 -0.07 19.44 11.04
N HIS A 198 -1.02 18.82 10.39
CA HIS A 198 -2.04 18.00 11.02
C HIS A 198 -1.80 16.54 10.65
N VAL A 199 -1.47 15.71 11.63
CA VAL A 199 -1.26 14.28 11.43
C VAL A 199 -2.40 13.52 12.08
N HIS A 200 -3.16 12.81 11.25
CA HIS A 200 -4.23 11.94 11.66
C HIS A 200 -3.90 10.51 11.22
N VAL A 201 -3.40 9.73 12.17
CA VAL A 201 -3.09 8.32 12.00
C VAL A 201 -4.35 7.51 12.23
N LEU A 202 -4.85 6.91 11.17
CA LEU A 202 -6.06 6.09 11.21
C LEU A 202 -5.73 4.70 11.74
N LYS A 203 -6.66 4.13 12.50
CA LYS A 203 -6.67 2.73 12.89
C LYS A 203 -6.64 1.87 11.62
N TYR A 204 -5.83 0.81 11.63
CA TYR A 204 -5.84 -0.17 10.54
C TYR A 204 -7.24 -0.78 10.37
N PRO A 205 -7.84 -0.71 9.17
CA PRO A 205 -9.26 -1.05 8.98
C PRO A 205 -9.52 -2.55 8.85
N HIS A 206 -8.48 -3.36 8.59
CA HIS A 206 -8.59 -4.82 8.44
C HIS A 206 -8.04 -5.57 9.67
N ASN A 207 -8.25 -6.88 9.73
CA ASN A 207 -7.70 -7.70 10.81
C ASN A 207 -6.18 -7.82 10.69
N ILE A 208 -5.54 -7.92 11.86
CA ILE A 208 -4.12 -8.22 11.99
C ILE A 208 -3.99 -9.61 12.59
N ILE A 209 -3.40 -10.53 11.84
CA ILE A 209 -3.07 -11.88 12.29
C ILE A 209 -1.60 -11.87 12.71
N SER A 210 -1.31 -12.27 13.95
CA SER A 210 0.05 -12.31 14.45
C SER A 210 0.56 -13.74 14.66
N VAL A 211 1.81 -13.98 14.28
CA VAL A 211 2.55 -15.22 14.52
C VAL A 211 3.83 -14.84 15.25
N ASN A 212 3.99 -15.29 16.50
CA ASN A 212 5.17 -14.99 17.29
C ASN A 212 5.98 -16.25 17.59
N LEU A 213 7.16 -16.30 16.98
CA LEU A 213 8.14 -17.37 17.18
C LEU A 213 9.38 -16.88 17.95
N THR A 214 9.34 -15.65 18.47
CA THR A 214 10.38 -15.09 19.33
C THR A 214 10.08 -15.32 20.82
N ASP A 215 11.05 -14.99 21.68
CA ASP A 215 10.87 -15.02 23.13
C ASP A 215 10.32 -13.69 23.67
N LYS A 216 10.18 -12.67 22.81
CA LYS A 216 9.65 -11.34 23.17
C LYS A 216 8.12 -11.36 23.13
N MET A 217 7.48 -10.67 24.07
CA MET A 217 6.03 -10.47 24.07
C MET A 217 5.69 -9.13 23.41
N TYR A 218 4.65 -9.12 22.57
CA TYR A 218 4.15 -7.92 21.89
C TYR A 218 2.67 -7.72 22.27
N PRO A 219 2.37 -7.09 23.43
CA PRO A 219 1.02 -7.04 24.00
C PRO A 219 -0.02 -6.33 23.12
N TYR A 220 0.43 -5.51 22.17
CA TYR A 220 -0.41 -4.76 21.25
C TYR A 220 -0.84 -5.57 20.01
N LEU A 221 -0.23 -6.74 19.77
CA LEU A 221 -0.63 -7.62 18.66
C LEU A 221 -1.72 -8.60 19.13
N PRO A 222 -2.89 -8.63 18.47
CA PRO A 222 -3.98 -9.53 18.85
C PRO A 222 -3.73 -10.98 18.38
N GLY A 223 -4.31 -11.95 19.10
CA GLY A 223 -4.55 -13.31 18.58
C GLY A 223 -3.32 -14.07 18.06
N THR A 224 -2.27 -14.17 18.88
CA THR A 224 -0.96 -14.65 18.41
C THR A 224 -0.86 -16.17 18.29
N TYR A 225 -0.78 -16.67 17.06
CA TYR A 225 -0.28 -18.02 16.81
C TYR A 225 1.15 -18.12 17.35
N ASN A 226 1.45 -19.24 18.02
CA ASN A 226 2.77 -19.48 18.59
C ASN A 226 3.25 -20.87 18.16
N LYS A 227 4.39 -21.33 18.70
CA LYS A 227 4.98 -22.63 18.38
C LYS A 227 3.98 -23.79 18.48
N ASN A 228 3.03 -23.74 19.43
CA ASN A 228 2.04 -24.80 19.64
C ASN A 228 0.94 -24.83 18.56
N SER A 229 0.84 -23.79 17.74
CA SER A 229 -0.13 -23.71 16.65
C SER A 229 0.32 -24.44 15.38
N PHE A 230 1.59 -24.83 15.29
CA PHE A 230 2.16 -25.48 14.12
C PHE A 230 2.00 -27.00 14.20
N VAL A 231 1.65 -27.62 13.08
CA VAL A 231 1.64 -29.08 12.90
C VAL A 231 2.83 -29.43 12.02
N ASP A 232 3.73 -30.28 12.52
CA ASP A 232 4.98 -30.65 11.83
C ASP A 232 5.78 -29.44 11.32
N TYR A 233 5.94 -28.42 12.18
CA TYR A 233 6.61 -27.16 11.88
C TYR A 233 5.97 -26.34 10.73
N LYS A 234 4.71 -26.62 10.38
CA LYS A 234 3.96 -25.88 9.34
C LYS A 234 2.70 -25.22 9.91
N LEU A 235 2.44 -24.00 9.46
CA LEU A 235 1.21 -23.26 9.73
C LEU A 235 0.68 -22.72 8.41
N GLU A 236 -0.59 -22.98 8.14
CA GLU A 236 -1.31 -22.36 7.03
C GLU A 236 -2.23 -21.27 7.57
N VAL A 237 -2.18 -20.08 6.95
CA VAL A 237 -3.00 -18.94 7.33
C VAL A 237 -3.77 -18.47 6.09
N GLY A 238 -5.10 -18.45 6.18
CA GLY A 238 -5.93 -17.75 5.19
C GLY A 238 -5.92 -16.25 5.50
N LEU A 239 -5.70 -15.43 4.48
CA LEU A 239 -5.84 -13.97 4.58
C LEU A 239 -6.92 -13.48 3.65
N LYS A 240 -7.84 -12.70 4.19
CA LYS A 240 -8.77 -11.90 3.40
C LYS A 240 -8.07 -10.66 2.85
N GLU A 241 -8.71 -10.03 1.88
CA GLU A 241 -8.26 -8.80 1.27
C GLU A 241 -7.93 -7.72 2.32
N GLY A 242 -6.75 -7.12 2.18
CA GLY A 242 -6.28 -6.07 3.08
C GLY A 242 -5.87 -6.55 4.47
N GLU A 243 -6.06 -7.82 4.86
CA GLU A 243 -5.58 -8.31 6.15
C GLU A 243 -4.05 -8.36 6.20
N LEU A 244 -3.53 -8.18 7.41
CA LEU A 244 -2.10 -8.13 7.68
C LEU A 244 -1.65 -9.38 8.43
N LEU A 245 -0.69 -10.12 7.89
CA LEU A 245 0.06 -11.11 8.64
C LEU A 245 1.33 -10.49 9.21
N VAL A 246 1.53 -10.58 10.52
CA VAL A 246 2.74 -10.14 11.23
C VAL A 246 3.48 -11.37 11.75
N LEU A 247 4.63 -11.68 11.17
CA LEU A 247 5.52 -12.73 11.63
C LEU A 247 6.66 -12.12 12.46
N ALA A 248 6.69 -12.41 13.77
CA ALA A 248 7.84 -12.11 14.61
C ALA A 248 8.81 -13.30 14.61
N CYS A 249 10.01 -13.10 14.05
CA CYS A 249 11.02 -14.13 13.91
C CYS A 249 12.44 -13.55 13.93
N LYS A 250 13.38 -14.26 14.58
CA LYS A 250 14.80 -13.84 14.65
C LYS A 250 15.50 -13.91 13.29
N GLN A 251 15.25 -14.98 12.53
CA GLN A 251 15.87 -15.19 11.22
C GLN A 251 14.86 -15.78 10.24
N ILE A 252 14.69 -15.13 9.10
CA ILE A 252 13.78 -15.56 8.04
C ILE A 252 14.57 -15.95 6.78
N ASP A 253 13.98 -16.79 5.93
CA ASP A 253 14.58 -17.04 4.63
C ASP A 253 14.60 -15.76 3.78
N ASN A 254 15.66 -15.56 2.99
CA ASN A 254 15.89 -14.35 2.21
C ASN A 254 14.87 -14.09 1.08
N LYS A 255 13.94 -15.01 0.85
CA LYS A 255 12.82 -14.89 -0.10
C LYS A 255 11.47 -14.99 0.61
N CYS A 256 11.43 -14.69 1.91
CA CYS A 256 10.23 -14.78 2.74
C CYS A 256 9.10 -13.93 2.14
N PHE A 257 8.00 -14.60 1.79
CA PHE A 257 6.84 -14.09 1.05
C PHE A 257 7.11 -13.57 -0.39
N GLN A 258 8.33 -13.74 -0.89
CA GLN A 258 8.75 -13.35 -2.24
C GLN A 258 8.82 -14.53 -3.22
N LYS A 259 8.59 -15.76 -2.74
CA LYS A 259 8.65 -16.97 -3.59
C LYS A 259 7.41 -17.06 -4.47
N ASN A 260 7.59 -16.86 -5.78
CA ASN A 260 6.64 -17.36 -6.77
C ASN A 260 6.79 -18.88 -6.83
N ASP A 261 5.67 -19.59 -6.79
CA ASP A 261 5.63 -20.96 -7.28
C ASP A 261 5.84 -20.88 -8.81
N GLU A 262 7.08 -21.08 -9.27
CA GLU A 262 7.48 -21.03 -10.69
C GLU A 262 6.64 -21.97 -11.59
N SER A 263 5.87 -22.89 -11.00
CA SER A 263 4.96 -23.79 -11.70
C SER A 263 3.57 -23.20 -12.02
N LYS A 264 3.23 -22.02 -11.47
CA LYS A 264 1.97 -21.32 -11.71
C LYS A 264 2.24 -20.03 -12.49
N ASN A 265 1.66 -19.90 -13.69
CA ASN A 265 1.71 -18.69 -14.54
C ASN A 265 0.98 -17.46 -13.94
N GLY A 266 0.80 -17.40 -12.62
CA GLY A 266 0.25 -16.24 -11.94
C GLY A 266 1.37 -15.27 -11.62
N ASP A 267 1.22 -14.01 -12.01
CA ASP A 267 2.00 -12.93 -11.42
C ASP A 267 1.73 -12.95 -9.92
N LEU A 268 2.72 -13.29 -9.11
CA LEU A 268 2.66 -13.09 -7.66
C LEU A 268 2.41 -11.60 -7.47
N TYR A 269 1.18 -11.26 -7.08
CA TYR A 269 0.72 -9.95 -6.64
C TYR A 269 1.67 -8.82 -7.05
N LYS A 270 1.46 -8.20 -8.23
CA LYS A 270 2.30 -7.11 -8.77
C LYS A 270 2.59 -5.96 -7.77
N THR A 271 1.89 -5.93 -6.64
CA THR A 271 2.00 -4.97 -5.55
C THR A 271 2.13 -5.65 -4.17
N ASN A 272 2.93 -6.72 -4.04
CA ASN A 272 3.24 -7.30 -2.72
C ASN A 272 3.91 -6.27 -1.79
N LYS A 273 3.14 -5.74 -0.84
CA LYS A 273 3.63 -4.84 0.20
C LYS A 273 4.14 -5.68 1.36
N ILE A 274 5.37 -6.18 1.19
CA ILE A 274 6.11 -6.87 2.25
C ILE A 274 6.96 -5.83 2.97
N ILE A 275 6.88 -5.79 4.30
CA ILE A 275 7.74 -4.94 5.11
C ILE A 275 8.55 -5.81 6.05
N TYR A 276 9.83 -5.48 6.17
CA TYR A 276 10.69 -6.05 7.19
C TYR A 276 11.07 -4.94 8.17
N HIS A 277 10.81 -5.13 9.46
CA HIS A 277 11.09 -4.13 10.48
C HIS A 277 11.40 -4.79 11.82
N LYS A 278 12.59 -4.55 12.36
CA LYS A 278 13.11 -5.19 13.58
C LYS A 278 13.06 -6.71 13.47
N ASP A 279 12.32 -7.34 14.38
CA ASP A 279 12.05 -8.78 14.40
C ASP A 279 10.83 -9.16 13.55
N PHE A 280 10.16 -8.19 12.91
CA PHE A 280 8.91 -8.41 12.19
C PHE A 280 9.10 -8.52 10.69
N THR A 281 8.33 -9.44 10.13
CA THR A 281 8.02 -9.53 8.71
C THR A 281 6.52 -9.37 8.55
N LEU A 282 6.10 -8.35 7.82
CA LEU A 282 4.71 -8.02 7.59
C LEU A 282 4.36 -8.35 6.15
N PHE A 283 3.29 -9.08 5.97
CA PHE A 283 2.69 -9.36 4.68
C PHE A 283 1.27 -8.80 4.66
N LYS A 284 1.04 -7.78 3.83
CA LYS A 284 -0.31 -7.26 3.58
C LYS A 284 -0.92 -8.01 2.39
N ALA A 285 -2.06 -8.65 2.60
CA ALA A 285 -2.86 -9.16 1.51
C ALA A 285 -3.38 -8.00 0.66
N PRO A 286 -3.34 -8.07 -0.68
CA PRO A 286 -3.85 -7.00 -1.52
C PRO A 286 -5.35 -6.81 -1.35
N ILE A 287 -5.86 -5.62 -1.64
CA ILE A 287 -7.30 -5.36 -1.62
C ILE A 287 -8.02 -6.03 -2.80
N TYR A 288 -7.29 -6.32 -3.88
CA TYR A 288 -7.80 -7.07 -5.02
C TYR A 288 -7.13 -8.44 -5.08
N VAL A 289 -7.86 -9.48 -4.69
CA VAL A 289 -7.42 -10.89 -4.74
C VAL A 289 -8.23 -11.63 -5.82
N LYS A 290 -7.59 -12.59 -6.51
CA LYS A 290 -8.16 -13.42 -7.57
C LYS A 290 -8.17 -14.88 -7.14
N SER A 291 -9.12 -15.65 -7.67
CA SER A 291 -9.24 -17.09 -7.39
C SER A 291 -8.01 -17.92 -7.82
N ASN A 292 -7.20 -17.42 -8.75
CA ASN A 292 -5.97 -18.04 -9.21
C ASN A 292 -4.70 -17.46 -8.57
N ASP A 293 -4.82 -16.55 -7.60
CA ASP A 293 -3.66 -15.99 -6.92
C ASP A 293 -2.90 -17.09 -6.15
N SER A 294 -1.58 -16.95 -6.14
CA SER A 294 -0.68 -17.96 -5.57
C SER A 294 -0.52 -17.79 -4.06
N THR A 295 -0.17 -18.90 -3.41
CA THR A 295 0.20 -18.91 -1.99
C THR A 295 1.58 -18.30 -1.80
N ALA A 296 1.76 -17.52 -0.74
CA ALA A 296 3.07 -16.99 -0.36
C ALA A 296 3.62 -17.80 0.82
N GLU A 297 4.94 -18.00 0.87
CA GLU A 297 5.57 -18.76 1.95
C GLU A 297 6.72 -18.00 2.60
N CYS A 298 6.87 -18.19 3.91
CA CYS A 298 8.03 -17.72 4.66
C CYS A 298 8.52 -18.78 5.63
N LYS A 299 9.83 -18.99 5.68
CA LYS A 299 10.47 -19.85 6.69
C LYS A 299 11.11 -19.02 7.78
N CYS A 300 10.82 -19.38 9.03
CA CYS A 300 11.39 -18.81 10.23
C CYS A 300 12.33 -19.84 10.89
N LYS A 301 13.61 -19.49 11.00
CA LYS A 301 14.62 -20.28 11.71
C LYS A 301 14.75 -19.76 13.13
N ILE A 302 14.42 -20.60 14.11
CA ILE A 302 14.57 -20.26 15.54
C ILE A 302 15.95 -20.70 16.05
N ASN A 303 16.42 -21.85 15.59
CA ASN A 303 17.75 -22.41 15.84
C ASN A 303 18.16 -23.31 14.66
N GLU A 304 19.29 -24.03 14.75
CA GLU A 304 19.78 -24.88 13.66
C GLU A 304 18.85 -26.05 13.29
N THR A 305 18.00 -26.51 14.21
CA THR A 305 17.14 -27.69 14.03
C THR A 305 15.69 -27.33 13.77
N ASP A 306 15.21 -26.22 14.33
CA ASP A 306 13.82 -25.81 14.32
C ASP A 306 13.57 -24.71 13.28
N ILE A 307 13.08 -25.13 12.12
CA ILE A 307 12.70 -24.27 11.01
C ILE A 307 11.20 -24.40 10.78
N TYR A 308 10.47 -23.34 11.11
CA TYR A 308 9.02 -23.25 10.95
C TYR A 308 8.70 -22.67 9.57
N THR A 309 7.67 -23.19 8.91
CA THR A 309 7.18 -22.69 7.62
C THR A 309 5.77 -22.14 7.79
N ILE A 310 5.58 -20.90 7.37
CA ILE A 310 4.28 -20.23 7.33
C ILE A 310 3.88 -20.11 5.87
N THR A 311 2.71 -20.66 5.52
CA THR A 311 2.13 -20.57 4.19
C THR A 311 0.87 -19.72 4.26
N VAL A 312 0.86 -18.62 3.53
CA VAL A 312 -0.27 -17.71 3.38
C VAL A 312 -1.08 -18.14 2.16
N LYS A 313 -2.39 -18.31 2.35
CA LYS A 313 -3.34 -18.61 1.30
C LYS A 313 -4.30 -17.44 1.11
N PRO A 314 -4.60 -17.04 -0.14
CA PRO A 314 -5.69 -16.10 -0.37
C PRO A 314 -7.00 -16.72 0.08
N ASP A 315 -7.74 -16.01 0.93
CA ASP A 315 -9.15 -16.27 1.20
C ASP A 315 -9.97 -15.38 0.26
N TYR A 316 -10.31 -15.93 -0.90
CA TYR A 316 -10.94 -15.20 -2.00
C TYR A 316 -12.45 -15.10 -1.78
N ASP A 317 -12.92 -13.86 -1.56
CA ASP A 317 -14.32 -13.48 -1.64
C ASP A 317 -14.51 -12.65 -2.93
N GLU A 318 -15.41 -13.06 -3.83
CA GLU A 318 -15.63 -12.33 -5.09
C GLU A 318 -16.21 -10.93 -4.82
N LYS A 319 -15.40 -9.88 -5.04
CA LYS A 319 -15.84 -8.49 -5.00
C LYS A 319 -16.39 -8.01 -6.34
N VAL A 320 -17.48 -7.26 -6.26
CA VAL A 320 -18.04 -6.51 -7.39
C VAL A 320 -17.16 -5.29 -7.67
N ILE A 321 -16.83 -5.06 -8.93
CA ILE A 321 -16.13 -3.86 -9.38
C ILE A 321 -17.15 -2.80 -9.76
N HIS A 322 -17.19 -1.70 -9.01
CA HIS A 322 -18.01 -0.54 -9.31
C HIS A 322 -17.44 0.19 -10.52
N GLY A 323 -18.04 -0.01 -11.68
CA GLY A 323 -17.31 0.28 -12.91
C GLY A 323 -18.02 -0.10 -14.18
N CYS A 324 -17.30 0.11 -15.28
CA CYS A 324 -17.81 -0.07 -16.62
C CYS A 324 -17.00 -1.13 -17.36
N ASN A 325 -17.66 -2.24 -17.69
CA ASN A 325 -17.12 -3.22 -18.62
C ASN A 325 -17.58 -2.86 -20.04
N PHE A 326 -16.65 -2.32 -20.83
CA PHE A 326 -16.89 -1.96 -22.23
C PHE A 326 -16.67 -3.12 -23.20
N SER A 327 -16.16 -4.26 -22.72
CA SER A 327 -15.91 -5.44 -23.53
C SER A 327 -17.18 -6.24 -23.80
N ASN A 328 -17.08 -7.25 -24.68
CA ASN A 328 -18.12 -8.24 -24.89
C ASN A 328 -18.01 -9.44 -23.93
N ASP A 329 -16.95 -9.51 -23.15
CA ASP A 329 -16.63 -10.65 -22.30
C ASP A 329 -17.10 -10.37 -20.86
N LEU A 330 -18.18 -11.06 -20.50
CA LEU A 330 -18.79 -10.97 -19.16
C LEU A 330 -18.12 -11.91 -18.16
N SER A 331 -17.21 -12.79 -18.62
CA SER A 331 -16.45 -13.66 -17.71
C SER A 331 -15.28 -12.93 -17.04
N ILE A 332 -14.93 -11.73 -17.51
CA ILE A 332 -13.71 -11.03 -17.11
C ILE A 332 -13.71 -10.67 -15.63
N ARG A 333 -14.84 -10.23 -15.06
CA ARG A 333 -15.13 -10.01 -13.64
C ARG A 333 -16.58 -9.55 -13.50
N THR A 334 -17.10 -9.50 -12.28
CA THR A 334 -18.41 -8.92 -11.99
C THR A 334 -18.32 -7.38 -11.88
N PHE A 335 -18.58 -6.68 -12.98
CA PHE A 335 -18.74 -5.21 -13.01
C PHE A 335 -20.19 -4.79 -12.76
N THR A 336 -20.41 -3.64 -12.10
CA THR A 336 -21.76 -3.08 -11.91
C THR A 336 -22.45 -2.69 -13.21
N ASN A 337 -21.69 -2.26 -14.22
CA ASN A 337 -22.22 -1.81 -15.50
C ASN A 337 -21.52 -2.56 -16.65
N ASN A 338 -22.31 -3.11 -17.58
CA ASN A 338 -21.80 -3.81 -18.76
C ASN A 338 -22.34 -3.12 -20.03
N MET A 339 -21.43 -2.58 -20.84
CA MET A 339 -21.73 -1.77 -22.03
C MET A 339 -20.82 -2.16 -23.19
N ASN A 340 -21.12 -3.26 -23.88
CA ASN A 340 -20.31 -3.71 -25.01
C ASN A 340 -20.24 -2.65 -26.15
N LEU A 341 -19.06 -2.06 -26.36
CA LEU A 341 -18.82 -1.01 -27.37
C LEU A 341 -19.07 -1.48 -28.80
N LEU A 342 -18.89 -2.77 -29.10
CA LEU A 342 -19.11 -3.35 -30.43
C LEU A 342 -20.58 -3.31 -30.87
N LYS A 343 -21.52 -3.02 -29.96
CA LYS A 343 -22.95 -2.90 -30.28
C LYS A 343 -23.35 -1.50 -30.78
N TYR A 344 -22.44 -0.53 -30.76
CA TYR A 344 -22.73 0.86 -31.10
C TYR A 344 -22.10 1.27 -32.43
N ASN A 345 -22.68 2.30 -33.06
CA ASN A 345 -22.20 2.83 -34.32
C ASN A 345 -20.92 3.65 -34.15
N GLU A 346 -20.08 3.69 -35.18
CA GLU A 346 -18.90 4.57 -35.23
C GLU A 346 -19.29 6.04 -34.96
N ASN A 347 -18.49 6.74 -34.14
CA ASN A 347 -18.71 8.14 -33.68
C ASN A 347 -19.82 8.34 -32.63
N THR A 348 -20.22 7.31 -31.89
CA THR A 348 -21.13 7.45 -30.75
C THR A 348 -20.34 7.59 -29.45
N ASP A 349 -20.61 8.66 -28.69
CA ASP A 349 -20.09 8.82 -27.33
C ASP A 349 -20.98 8.07 -26.34
N ILE A 350 -20.41 7.06 -25.68
CA ILE A 350 -21.15 6.17 -24.78
C ILE A 350 -20.79 6.51 -23.35
N ASN A 351 -21.74 7.05 -22.58
CA ASN A 351 -21.52 7.45 -21.20
C ASN A 351 -21.96 6.36 -20.22
N CYS A 352 -21.04 5.92 -19.39
CA CYS A 352 -21.26 5.03 -18.27
C CYS A 352 -21.00 5.79 -16.97
N ASN A 353 -22.06 6.03 -16.19
CA ASN A 353 -21.98 6.82 -14.96
C ASN A 353 -21.95 5.88 -13.75
N VAL A 354 -20.95 6.07 -12.88
CA VAL A 354 -20.75 5.30 -11.65
C VAL A 354 -20.78 6.29 -10.48
N GLU A 355 -21.79 6.16 -9.61
CA GLU A 355 -21.91 6.96 -8.40
C GLU A 355 -21.85 6.07 -7.17
N ILE A 356 -20.93 6.39 -6.26
CA ILE A 356 -20.76 5.68 -4.99
C ILE A 356 -20.82 6.73 -3.88
N VAL A 357 -21.71 6.53 -2.90
CA VAL A 357 -21.87 7.42 -1.75
C VAL A 357 -21.92 6.57 -0.50
N GLN A 358 -20.83 6.56 0.26
CA GLN A 358 -20.73 5.84 1.52
C GLN A 358 -19.98 6.66 2.58
N PRO A 359 -20.27 6.44 3.87
CA PRO A 359 -19.54 7.10 4.96
C PRO A 359 -18.07 6.65 5.04
N PHE A 360 -17.83 5.39 4.68
CA PHE A 360 -16.52 4.76 4.64
C PHE A 360 -16.51 3.83 3.43
N TYR A 361 -15.43 3.84 2.65
CA TYR A 361 -15.27 3.05 1.43
C TYR A 361 -14.38 1.82 1.69
N ASP A 362 -14.74 0.69 1.09
CA ASP A 362 -13.91 -0.49 0.81
C ASP A 362 -14.37 -1.05 -0.54
N HIS A 363 -14.07 -0.31 -1.62
CA HIS A 363 -14.62 -0.58 -2.95
C HIS A 363 -13.51 -0.72 -3.99
N LEU A 364 -13.73 -1.65 -4.91
CA LEU A 364 -13.00 -1.71 -6.17
C LEU A 364 -13.75 -0.88 -7.21
N ILE A 365 -13.05 0.06 -7.84
CA ILE A 365 -13.58 0.85 -8.96
C ILE A 365 -12.73 0.57 -10.18
N GLY A 366 -13.34 0.31 -11.33
CA GLY A 366 -12.57 -0.14 -12.49
C GLY A 366 -13.22 0.06 -13.84
N ILE A 367 -12.40 -0.05 -14.87
CA ILE A 367 -12.79 -0.01 -16.27
C ILE A 367 -12.20 -1.24 -16.97
N SER A 368 -13.00 -1.92 -17.78
CA SER A 368 -12.52 -2.93 -18.72
C SER A 368 -12.75 -2.43 -20.13
N CYS A 369 -11.70 -2.45 -20.96
CA CYS A 369 -11.71 -1.85 -22.29
C CYS A 369 -11.20 -2.84 -23.35
N PRO A 370 -11.93 -3.07 -24.46
CA PRO A 370 -11.45 -3.86 -25.60
C PRO A 370 -10.46 -3.13 -26.51
N GLY A 371 -10.06 -1.91 -26.14
CA GLY A 371 -9.09 -1.08 -26.84
C GLY A 371 -8.10 -0.48 -25.85
N THR A 372 -7.88 0.83 -25.90
CA THR A 372 -6.93 1.52 -25.02
C THR A 372 -7.63 2.41 -24.01
N ILE A 373 -7.17 2.38 -22.77
CA ILE A 373 -7.65 3.27 -21.71
C ILE A 373 -6.87 4.60 -21.73
N ILE A 374 -7.59 5.74 -21.70
CA ILE A 374 -7.01 7.09 -21.80
C ILE A 374 -7.63 8.02 -20.73
N PRO A 375 -6.85 8.82 -19.97
CA PRO A 375 -5.38 8.85 -19.93
C PRO A 375 -4.87 7.58 -19.23
N ASP A 376 -3.69 7.60 -18.60
CA ASP A 376 -3.21 6.47 -17.82
C ASP A 376 -4.02 6.26 -16.53
N CYS A 377 -5.30 5.92 -16.69
CA CYS A 377 -6.21 5.63 -15.60
C CYS A 377 -5.70 4.44 -14.79
N PHE A 378 -5.93 4.35 -13.50
CA PHE A 378 -6.49 5.38 -12.64
C PHE A 378 -5.44 6.29 -12.01
N PHE A 379 -4.14 6.10 -12.30
CA PHE A 379 -3.10 6.98 -11.79
C PHE A 379 -3.30 8.42 -12.28
N GLN A 380 -3.62 8.56 -13.56
CA GLN A 380 -4.05 9.80 -14.19
C GLN A 380 -5.53 9.75 -14.55
N ILE A 381 -6.21 10.88 -14.48
CA ILE A 381 -7.63 11.01 -14.78
C ILE A 381 -7.93 12.35 -15.46
N TYR A 382 -9.06 12.44 -16.16
CA TYR A 382 -9.59 13.74 -16.60
C TYR A 382 -10.41 14.40 -15.50
N LYS A 383 -10.10 15.67 -15.21
CA LYS A 383 -10.95 16.50 -14.37
C LYS A 383 -12.28 16.79 -15.07
N PRO A 384 -13.40 16.88 -14.32
CA PRO A 384 -14.66 17.32 -14.88
C PRO A 384 -14.48 18.75 -15.45
N PRO A 385 -15.05 19.05 -16.63
CA PRO A 385 -14.92 20.36 -17.23
C PRO A 385 -15.53 21.42 -16.31
N THR A 386 -14.73 22.44 -15.94
CA THR A 386 -15.18 23.57 -15.11
C THR A 386 -15.86 24.67 -15.93
N ASN A 387 -15.67 24.67 -17.26
CA ASN A 387 -16.35 25.50 -18.26
C ASN A 387 -16.19 24.81 -19.63
N GLU A 388 -17.25 24.79 -20.45
CA GLU A 388 -17.31 24.08 -21.75
C GLU A 388 -16.23 24.47 -22.77
N LEU A 389 -15.48 25.55 -22.52
CA LEU A 389 -14.46 26.11 -23.42
C LEU A 389 -13.00 25.74 -23.08
N LYS A 390 -12.73 25.02 -21.99
CA LYS A 390 -11.36 24.57 -21.65
C LYS A 390 -11.18 23.08 -21.95
N SER A 391 -10.07 22.73 -22.60
CA SER A 391 -9.67 21.33 -22.83
C SER A 391 -9.61 20.55 -21.52
N SER A 392 -10.03 19.28 -21.55
CA SER A 392 -9.97 18.37 -20.39
C SER A 392 -8.56 18.35 -19.79
N GLU A 393 -8.43 18.78 -18.53
CA GLU A 393 -7.17 18.80 -17.81
C GLU A 393 -6.89 17.40 -17.23
N ILE A 394 -5.73 16.83 -17.51
CA ILE A 394 -5.26 15.59 -16.87
C ILE A 394 -4.71 15.94 -15.49
N THR A 395 -5.10 15.16 -14.48
CA THR A 395 -4.57 15.27 -13.12
C THR A 395 -4.34 13.89 -12.51
N TYR A 396 -3.74 13.83 -11.33
CA TYR A 396 -3.53 12.58 -10.59
C TYR A 396 -4.75 12.28 -9.71
N LEU A 397 -5.17 11.01 -9.64
CA LEU A 397 -6.33 10.63 -8.84
C LEU A 397 -6.14 10.90 -7.34
N ASP A 398 -4.95 10.62 -6.81
CA ASP A 398 -4.59 10.94 -5.41
C ASP A 398 -4.86 12.41 -5.07
N SER A 399 -4.50 13.33 -6.00
CA SER A 399 -4.73 14.77 -5.84
C SER A 399 -6.21 15.15 -5.95
N GLN A 400 -6.97 14.48 -6.82
CA GLN A 400 -8.38 14.76 -7.03
C GLN A 400 -9.25 14.28 -5.86
N LEU A 401 -8.91 13.14 -5.26
CA LEU A 401 -9.59 12.61 -4.09
C LEU A 401 -9.04 13.18 -2.78
N ASN A 402 -7.84 13.76 -2.81
CA ASN A 402 -7.12 14.26 -1.65
C ASN A 402 -6.98 13.19 -0.54
N ILE A 403 -6.68 11.96 -0.96
CA ILE A 403 -6.40 10.81 -0.11
C ILE A 403 -5.12 10.13 -0.61
N GLY A 404 -4.32 9.58 0.30
CA GLY A 404 -3.15 8.77 -0.08
C GLY A 404 -3.43 7.26 -0.14
N ASN A 405 -4.60 6.81 0.34
CA ASN A 405 -4.92 5.40 0.53
C ASN A 405 -5.55 4.76 -0.72
N ILE A 406 -4.86 4.85 -1.85
CA ILE A 406 -5.30 4.27 -3.13
C ILE A 406 -4.35 3.17 -3.56
N GLU A 407 -4.90 2.01 -3.94
CA GLU A 407 -4.13 0.93 -4.56
C GLU A 407 -4.55 0.76 -6.01
N TYR A 408 -3.57 0.74 -6.91
CA TYR A 408 -3.77 0.64 -8.35
C TYR A 408 -3.44 -0.77 -8.83
N TYR A 409 -4.30 -1.31 -9.69
CA TYR A 409 -4.14 -2.63 -10.30
C TYR A 409 -4.37 -2.55 -11.80
N GLU A 410 -3.57 -3.31 -12.53
CA GLU A 410 -3.67 -3.48 -13.97
C GLU A 410 -3.69 -4.96 -14.30
N ASP A 411 -4.62 -5.37 -15.16
CA ASP A 411 -4.83 -6.74 -15.58
C ASP A 411 -5.11 -6.78 -17.09
N ILE A 412 -4.74 -7.90 -17.72
CA ILE A 412 -4.99 -8.12 -19.15
C ILE A 412 -5.70 -9.45 -19.28
N HIS A 413 -6.89 -9.43 -19.87
CA HIS A 413 -7.64 -10.65 -20.17
C HIS A 413 -7.92 -10.74 -21.67
N GLY A 414 -7.16 -11.60 -22.35
CA GLY A 414 -7.20 -11.67 -23.81
C GLY A 414 -6.71 -10.36 -24.42
N ASN A 415 -7.58 -9.68 -25.17
CA ASN A 415 -7.30 -8.35 -25.74
C ASN A 415 -7.87 -7.20 -24.90
N ASN A 416 -8.50 -7.49 -23.76
CA ASN A 416 -9.10 -6.47 -22.92
C ASN A 416 -8.10 -5.98 -21.87
N GLU A 417 -7.92 -4.67 -21.83
CA GLU A 417 -7.20 -3.96 -20.78
C GLU A 417 -8.15 -3.70 -19.62
N VAL A 418 -7.78 -4.10 -18.41
CA VAL A 418 -8.56 -3.89 -17.19
C VAL A 418 -7.72 -3.08 -16.23
N ARG A 419 -8.23 -1.92 -15.84
CA ARG A 419 -7.62 -1.08 -14.80
C ARG A 419 -8.58 -0.95 -13.64
N ILE A 420 -8.06 -1.08 -12.43
CA ILE A 420 -8.84 -1.02 -11.19
C ILE A 420 -8.06 -0.16 -10.21
N PHE A 421 -8.77 0.60 -9.39
CA PHE A 421 -8.20 1.12 -8.16
C PHE A 421 -9.10 0.78 -6.99
N SER A 422 -8.51 0.66 -5.82
CA SER A 422 -9.22 0.47 -4.56
C SER A 422 -9.13 1.71 -3.70
N ILE A 423 -10.24 2.09 -3.08
CA ILE A 423 -10.27 3.07 -1.99
C ILE A 423 -10.69 2.36 -0.72
N VAL A 424 -9.90 2.54 0.33
CA VAL A 424 -10.28 2.17 1.69
C VAL A 424 -10.19 3.41 2.58
N GLY A 425 -11.28 3.76 3.25
CA GLY A 425 -11.34 4.95 4.12
C GLY A 425 -12.46 5.93 3.79
N ALA A 426 -12.48 7.06 4.48
CA ALA A 426 -13.36 8.18 4.16
C ALA A 426 -12.66 9.16 3.20
N ILE A 427 -13.44 9.77 2.31
CA ILE A 427 -12.95 10.88 1.47
C ILE A 427 -13.38 12.23 2.07
N PRO A 428 -12.50 13.25 2.07
CA PRO A 428 -12.78 14.53 2.72
C PRO A 428 -13.85 15.33 1.97
N GLN A 429 -13.83 15.31 0.64
CA GLN A 429 -14.79 16.04 -0.20
C GLN A 429 -15.24 15.17 -1.36
N SER A 430 -16.50 15.36 -1.77
CA SER A 430 -17.02 14.69 -2.96
C SER A 430 -16.21 15.09 -4.18
N ALA A 431 -15.84 14.09 -4.98
CA ALA A 431 -15.02 14.28 -6.17
C ALA A 431 -15.65 13.59 -7.37
N SER A 432 -15.34 14.09 -8.55
CA SER A 432 -15.72 13.47 -9.82
C SER A 432 -14.57 13.50 -10.80
N PHE A 433 -14.54 12.52 -11.70
CA PHE A 433 -13.50 12.38 -12.72
C PHE A 433 -13.96 11.43 -13.83
N THR A 434 -13.24 11.46 -14.95
CA THR A 434 -13.57 10.66 -16.13
C THR A 434 -12.36 9.87 -16.63
N CYS A 435 -12.62 8.64 -17.05
CA CYS A 435 -11.71 7.78 -17.80
C CYS A 435 -12.36 7.37 -19.12
N MET A 436 -11.56 7.22 -20.17
CA MET A 436 -12.05 6.87 -21.50
C MET A 436 -11.54 5.49 -21.92
N CYS A 437 -12.39 4.73 -22.58
CA CYS A 437 -12.03 3.55 -23.35
C CYS A 437 -12.18 3.87 -24.83
N LYS A 438 -11.08 3.83 -25.57
CA LYS A 438 -11.07 4.11 -27.01
C LYS A 438 -10.82 2.83 -27.79
N MET A 439 -11.78 2.50 -28.65
CA MET A 439 -11.68 1.38 -29.60
C MET A 439 -11.96 1.93 -31.00
N ASP A 440 -10.89 2.11 -31.79
CA ASP A 440 -10.93 2.76 -33.10
C ASP A 440 -11.61 4.15 -33.05
N LYS A 441 -12.82 4.27 -33.62
CA LYS A 441 -13.65 5.50 -33.66
C LYS A 441 -14.78 5.51 -32.63
N ILE A 442 -14.86 4.50 -31.78
CA ILE A 442 -15.87 4.40 -30.72
C ILE A 442 -15.21 4.76 -29.40
N THR A 443 -15.87 5.62 -28.62
CA THR A 443 -15.36 6.09 -27.33
C THR A 443 -16.39 5.84 -26.24
N GLY A 444 -16.00 5.04 -25.25
CA GLY A 444 -16.74 4.89 -24.00
C GLY A 444 -16.16 5.82 -22.93
N PHE A 445 -17.01 6.60 -22.27
CA PHE A 445 -16.65 7.46 -21.15
C PHE A 445 -17.17 6.82 -19.86
N MET A 446 -16.27 6.54 -18.93
CA MET A 446 -16.61 6.18 -17.55
C MET A 446 -16.52 7.44 -16.69
N ASN A 447 -17.66 7.95 -16.27
CA ASN A 447 -17.76 9.11 -15.38
C ASN A 447 -17.99 8.61 -13.95
N VAL A 448 -17.05 8.90 -13.06
CA VAL A 448 -17.09 8.44 -11.66
C VAL A 448 -17.39 9.62 -10.76
N LYS A 449 -18.30 9.42 -9.81
CA LYS A 449 -18.58 10.35 -8.72
C LYS A 449 -18.51 9.61 -7.38
N ILE A 450 -17.66 10.10 -6.48
CA ILE A 450 -17.45 9.55 -5.15
C ILE A 450 -17.87 10.62 -4.14
N GLY A 451 -18.89 10.33 -3.32
CA GLY A 451 -19.48 11.31 -2.39
C GLY A 451 -18.87 11.30 -0.99
N SER A 452 -18.61 12.47 -0.37
CA SER A 452 -18.17 12.50 1.02
C SER A 452 -19.32 12.34 2.02
N ALA A 453 -19.03 11.73 3.17
CA ALA A 453 -19.97 11.47 4.25
C ALA A 453 -20.55 12.75 4.89
N CYS A 454 -19.78 13.84 4.92
CA CYS A 454 -20.17 15.11 5.55
C CYS A 454 -21.48 15.67 4.99
N TYR A 455 -21.73 15.50 3.69
CA TYR A 455 -22.99 15.95 3.07
C TYR A 455 -24.21 15.12 3.52
N ALA A 456 -24.03 13.82 3.77
CA ALA A 456 -25.12 12.95 4.23
C ALA A 456 -25.52 13.22 5.69
N PHE A 457 -24.57 13.60 6.54
CA PHE A 457 -24.84 13.96 7.94
C PHE A 457 -25.47 15.35 8.06
N LEU A 458 -24.93 16.36 7.36
CA LEU A 458 -25.49 17.72 7.35
C LEU A 458 -26.90 17.77 6.75
N SER A 459 -27.17 17.02 5.69
CA SER A 459 -28.52 16.94 5.11
C SER A 459 -29.53 16.28 6.06
N LYS A 460 -29.13 15.21 6.78
CA LYS A 460 -29.98 14.60 7.81
C LYS A 460 -30.22 15.54 9.00
N LEU A 461 -29.21 16.30 9.43
CA LEU A 461 -29.39 17.32 10.46
C LEU A 461 -30.34 18.42 10.00
N LEU A 462 -30.20 18.94 8.77
CA LEU A 462 -31.11 19.93 8.21
C LEU A 462 -32.57 19.44 8.16
N ILE A 463 -32.80 18.17 7.79
CA ILE A 463 -34.13 17.56 7.77
C ILE A 463 -34.75 17.49 9.18
N ILE A 464 -33.94 17.35 10.24
CA ILE A 464 -34.42 17.32 11.63
C ILE A 464 -34.60 18.74 12.19
N PHE A 465 -33.67 19.65 11.87
CA PHE A 465 -33.67 21.01 12.40
C PHE A 465 -34.72 21.91 11.75
N ILE A 466 -35.02 21.75 10.46
CA ILE A 466 -36.04 22.56 9.77
C ILE A 466 -37.42 22.39 10.45
N PRO A 467 -37.95 21.17 10.69
CA PRO A 467 -39.21 20.99 11.41
C PRO A 467 -39.17 21.52 12.84
N LEU A 468 -38.08 21.31 13.58
CA LEU A 468 -37.94 21.80 14.95
C LEU A 468 -37.93 23.34 15.03
N LEU A 469 -37.33 24.00 14.04
CA LEU A 469 -37.31 25.46 13.94
C LEU A 469 -38.70 26.01 13.58
N PHE A 470 -39.46 25.30 12.76
CA PHE A 470 -40.88 25.60 12.49
C PHE A 470 -41.85 25.25 13.61
N MET A 471 -41.47 24.36 14.54
CA MET A 471 -42.24 24.10 15.77
C MET A 471 -41.92 25.09 16.89
N TRP A 472 -40.79 25.79 16.79
CA TRP A 472 -40.34 26.77 17.78
C TRP A 472 -40.75 28.22 17.44
N LEU A 473 -40.86 28.53 16.14
CA LEU A 473 -41.56 29.72 15.61
C LEU A 473 -43.08 29.52 15.69
#